data_AF-A0A7S2IPP8-F1
#
_entry.id   AF-A0A7S2IPP8-F1
#
_cell.length_a   1.000
_cell.length_b   1.000
_cell.length_c   1.000
_cell.angle_alpha   90.00
_cell.angle_beta   90.00
_cell.angle_gamma   90.00
#
_symmetry.space_group_name_H-M   'P 1'
#
loop_
_entity.id
_entity.type
_entity.pdbx_description
1 polymer ?
#
loop_
_entity_poly.entity_id
_entity_poly.type
_entity_poly.pdbx_seq_one_letter_code
_entity_poly.pdbx_strand_id
1 'polypeptide(L)'
;MSLQWGRVSSFALLWFSFSTTALAETCHGSPTKTRKVLDGECSPLDTSGMMYFKGVSCNGSAVQFTVFMTQTGPEGASCHGTPTAFKAPLGRCMEFYGAPMIVQCGSQGEVLLSYWERPKIVPPPAPRLATCRAGAAAADAGGHSGSAGGLARVFYETDASVDIVSFEVSLAAGGAAALPTIHYTALASGSTEIPGLEVGVEYRVQARAHLRGHSEGDPGAWSNLTSRGLLCVAGRGGRATTPGVARIGAKTRWIQVFRQNTHGELPDFLDDHNTGDLVGWFSSYGSMAPNETRPLTRYCVELLDVTLPGIQTASTTGQLLEAPFADFGSCMWGTCQCMALADRMIARQTEAQIRGMCDPIDDLGQCHCTKQGMAFTHNYTGRTVVPLPLHMSLGNGDLPEGYPFPFVTPVKGHWYSHPGGGRCPLGAAVGEGGCTWQRAALSHSVYIPDLFAAGLNTTFRQAGREFAVDESVALHNVE
;
A
#
# COMPACT_ATOMS: atom_id res chain seq x y z
N MET A 1 22.64 5.53 33.54
CA MET A 1 22.05 4.18 33.43
C MET A 1 21.62 3.99 31.99
N SER A 2 22.35 3.18 31.23
CA SER A 2 22.07 2.90 29.81
C SER A 2 20.96 1.85 29.72
N LEU A 3 19.76 2.26 29.31
CA LEU A 3 18.70 1.33 28.93
C LEU A 3 19.13 0.64 27.62
N GLN A 4 19.38 -0.66 27.69
CA GLN A 4 19.52 -1.51 26.51
C GLN A 4 18.16 -1.56 25.81
N TRP A 5 18.03 -0.81 24.72
CA TRP A 5 16.96 -1.02 23.75
C TRP A 5 17.19 -2.38 23.11
N GLY A 6 16.51 -3.42 23.61
CA GLY A 6 16.44 -4.70 22.92
C GLY A 6 15.87 -4.47 21.52
N ARG A 7 16.51 -5.02 20.50
CA ARG A 7 15.97 -5.07 19.14
C ARG A 7 14.68 -5.90 19.16
N VAL A 8 13.55 -5.25 19.42
CA VAL A 8 12.23 -5.85 19.27
C VAL A 8 12.01 -6.05 17.78
N SER A 9 11.72 -7.28 17.39
CA SER A 9 11.53 -7.65 15.99
C SER A 9 10.21 -7.08 15.49
N SER A 10 10.30 -6.12 14.57
CA SER A 10 9.21 -5.26 14.12
C SER A 10 8.31 -5.96 13.10
N PHE A 11 7.34 -6.76 13.58
CA PHE A 11 6.51 -7.64 12.73
C PHE A 11 4.99 -7.38 12.78
N ALA A 12 4.53 -6.30 13.41
CA ALA A 12 3.12 -6.20 13.81
C ALA A 12 2.11 -5.81 12.71
N LEU A 13 2.52 -5.21 11.59
CA LEU A 13 1.56 -4.65 10.61
C LEU A 13 1.80 -5.02 9.15
N LEU A 14 2.84 -5.80 8.85
CA LEU A 14 2.96 -6.46 7.55
C LEU A 14 2.22 -7.79 7.65
N TRP A 15 0.88 -7.74 7.60
CA TRP A 15 0.09 -8.96 7.58
C TRP A 15 0.16 -9.59 6.19
N PHE A 16 0.62 -10.82 6.15
CA PHE A 16 0.71 -11.63 4.93
C PHE A 16 -0.63 -12.32 4.76
N SER A 17 -1.40 -11.91 3.76
CA SER A 17 -2.67 -12.53 3.44
C SER A 17 -2.44 -13.57 2.34
N PHE A 18 -2.53 -14.86 2.70
CA PHE A 18 -2.57 -15.94 1.73
C PHE A 18 -4.00 -16.23 1.38
N SER A 19 -4.41 -15.84 0.16
CA SER A 19 -5.78 -16.08 -0.26
C SER A 19 -5.96 -17.49 -0.79
N THR A 20 -6.88 -18.24 -0.19
CA THR A 20 -7.45 -19.47 -0.77
C THR A 20 -8.59 -19.17 -1.76
N THR A 21 -8.95 -17.89 -1.91
CA THR A 21 -9.99 -17.39 -2.82
C THR A 21 -9.43 -16.56 -3.97
N ALA A 22 -8.10 -16.53 -4.16
CA ALA A 22 -7.48 -16.06 -5.39
C ALA A 22 -8.25 -16.68 -6.55
N LEU A 23 -8.71 -15.82 -7.48
CA LEU A 23 -9.60 -16.20 -8.59
C LEU A 23 -9.22 -17.60 -9.05
N ALA A 24 -10.20 -18.53 -9.03
CA ALA A 24 -10.00 -19.94 -9.41
C ALA A 24 -9.35 -20.12 -10.79
N GLU A 25 -9.20 -19.02 -11.54
CA GLU A 25 -8.53 -18.86 -12.81
C GLU A 25 -6.99 -18.92 -12.79
N THR A 26 -6.31 -18.81 -11.65
CA THR A 26 -4.86 -18.55 -11.66
C THR A 26 -3.92 -19.77 -11.69
N CYS A 27 -4.41 -20.98 -11.39
CA CYS A 27 -3.61 -22.22 -11.51
C CYS A 27 -4.13 -23.12 -12.66
N HIS A 28 -4.41 -22.54 -13.81
CA HIS A 28 -4.79 -23.28 -15.01
C HIS A 28 -3.58 -23.65 -15.87
N GLY A 29 -3.63 -24.83 -16.49
CA GLY A 29 -2.54 -25.36 -17.30
C GLY A 29 -1.39 -25.94 -16.47
N SER A 30 -0.29 -26.27 -17.13
CA SER A 30 0.91 -26.80 -16.46
C SER A 30 1.59 -25.72 -15.61
N PRO A 31 2.07 -26.04 -14.40
CA PRO A 31 2.85 -25.11 -13.62
C PRO A 31 4.11 -24.71 -14.38
N THR A 32 4.52 -23.44 -14.27
CA THR A 32 5.78 -22.96 -14.87
C THR A 32 7.00 -23.51 -14.13
N LYS A 33 6.83 -23.84 -12.84
CA LYS A 33 7.87 -24.38 -11.99
C LYS A 33 7.27 -25.31 -10.95
N THR A 34 7.91 -26.45 -10.73
CA THR A 34 7.58 -27.34 -9.61
C THR A 34 8.84 -27.57 -8.78
N ARG A 35 8.69 -27.52 -7.47
CA ARG A 35 9.77 -27.76 -6.52
C ARG A 35 9.36 -28.85 -5.54
N LYS A 36 10.26 -29.80 -5.33
CA LYS A 36 10.21 -30.77 -4.24
C LYS A 36 10.99 -30.20 -3.05
N VAL A 37 10.39 -30.20 -1.87
CA VAL A 37 11.02 -29.79 -0.62
C VAL A 37 10.96 -30.94 0.37
N LEU A 38 12.12 -31.29 0.91
CA LEU A 38 12.24 -32.37 1.89
C LEU A 38 11.97 -31.86 3.30
N ASP A 39 11.52 -32.75 4.19
CA ASP A 39 11.37 -32.39 5.60
C ASP A 39 12.74 -31.95 6.19
N GLY A 40 12.70 -30.90 7.00
CA GLY A 40 13.89 -30.27 7.58
C GLY A 40 14.74 -29.43 6.62
N GLU A 41 14.47 -29.44 5.30
CA GLU A 41 15.15 -28.56 4.34
C GLU A 41 14.69 -27.11 4.52
N CYS A 42 15.63 -26.18 4.66
CA CYS A 42 15.30 -24.76 4.60
C CYS A 42 15.19 -24.32 3.14
N SER A 43 14.01 -23.87 2.74
CA SER A 43 13.69 -23.60 1.34
C SER A 43 12.98 -22.27 1.18
N PRO A 44 13.29 -21.45 0.15
CA PRO A 44 12.44 -20.29 -0.14
C PRO A 44 11.03 -20.75 -0.52
N LEU A 45 10.03 -20.16 0.11
CA LEU A 45 8.61 -20.46 -0.08
C LEU A 45 8.04 -19.68 -1.27
N ASP A 46 8.46 -18.42 -1.43
CA ASP A 46 8.14 -17.57 -2.57
C ASP A 46 9.30 -17.51 -3.58
N THR A 47 9.00 -16.99 -4.77
CA THR A 47 9.98 -16.77 -5.83
C THR A 47 10.86 -15.54 -5.59
N SER A 48 10.47 -14.67 -4.67
CA SER A 48 11.23 -13.47 -4.29
C SER A 48 12.37 -13.75 -3.29
N GLY A 49 12.39 -14.93 -2.66
CA GLY A 49 13.31 -15.30 -1.59
C GLY A 49 13.04 -14.57 -0.27
N MET A 50 11.83 -14.02 -0.07
CA MET A 50 11.51 -13.21 1.12
C MET A 50 11.10 -14.05 2.32
N MET A 51 10.53 -15.23 2.09
CA MET A 51 10.23 -16.19 3.14
C MET A 51 10.90 -17.52 2.86
N TYR A 52 11.37 -18.11 3.95
CA TYR A 52 11.86 -19.46 3.95
C TYR A 52 10.97 -20.33 4.82
N PHE A 53 10.95 -21.61 4.55
CA PHE A 53 10.25 -22.56 5.40
C PHE A 53 11.12 -23.77 5.66
N LYS A 54 10.85 -24.40 6.79
CA LYS A 54 11.45 -25.65 7.27
C LYS A 54 10.37 -26.47 7.96
N GLY A 55 10.61 -27.76 8.19
CA GLY A 55 9.74 -28.59 9.03
C GLY A 55 8.35 -28.73 8.42
N VAL A 56 8.23 -29.71 7.53
CA VAL A 56 7.05 -29.86 6.68
C VAL A 56 6.34 -31.14 7.07
N SER A 57 5.10 -31.03 7.54
CA SER A 57 4.29 -32.21 7.86
C SER A 57 3.02 -32.25 7.04
N CYS A 58 2.82 -33.35 6.33
CA CYS A 58 1.63 -33.65 5.55
C CYS A 58 0.60 -34.40 6.38
N ASN A 59 -0.58 -33.80 6.63
CA ASN A 59 -1.64 -34.40 7.47
C ASN A 59 -2.89 -34.82 6.67
N GLY A 60 -2.71 -35.27 5.42
CA GLY A 60 -3.76 -35.80 4.56
C GLY A 60 -4.74 -34.76 3.98
N SER A 61 -4.95 -33.62 4.65
CA SER A 61 -5.81 -32.53 4.17
C SER A 61 -5.09 -31.18 4.05
N ALA A 62 -3.99 -31.02 4.76
CA ALA A 62 -3.17 -29.81 4.72
C ALA A 62 -1.68 -30.15 4.84
N VAL A 63 -0.85 -29.18 4.44
CA VAL A 63 0.57 -29.13 4.79
C VAL A 63 0.74 -28.13 5.90
N GLN A 64 1.42 -28.53 6.96
CA GLN A 64 1.92 -27.60 7.96
C GLN A 64 3.38 -27.26 7.64
N PHE A 65 3.67 -25.96 7.58
CA PHE A 65 4.98 -25.38 7.35
C PHE A 65 5.43 -24.66 8.61
N THR A 66 6.73 -24.61 8.83
CA THR A 66 7.34 -23.65 9.76
C THR A 66 7.98 -22.54 8.92
N VAL A 67 7.35 -21.36 8.88
CA VAL A 67 7.78 -20.23 8.04
C VAL A 67 8.67 -19.28 8.84
N PHE A 68 9.72 -18.79 8.19
CA PHE A 68 10.69 -17.84 8.70
C PHE A 68 10.63 -16.59 7.81
N MET A 69 10.21 -15.48 8.38
CA MET A 69 10.02 -14.22 7.68
C MET A 69 11.35 -13.49 7.47
N THR A 70 11.55 -12.99 6.25
CA THR A 70 12.45 -11.88 5.91
C THR A 70 13.83 -11.95 6.55
N GLN A 71 14.69 -12.79 5.99
CA GLN A 71 16.12 -12.66 6.14
C GLN A 71 16.70 -12.31 4.76
N THR A 72 16.86 -11.02 4.50
CA THR A 72 17.54 -10.58 3.27
C THR A 72 19.01 -10.98 3.35
N GLY A 73 19.51 -11.67 2.32
CA GLY A 73 20.90 -12.11 2.27
C GLY A 73 21.09 -13.58 2.68
N PRO A 74 22.34 -14.00 2.93
CA PRO A 74 22.67 -15.42 3.12
C PRO A 74 22.07 -16.05 4.39
N GLU A 75 21.61 -15.24 5.35
CA GLU A 75 20.99 -15.73 6.59
C GLU A 75 19.68 -16.50 6.31
N GLY A 76 18.89 -16.07 5.32
CA GLY A 76 17.61 -16.71 5.00
C GLY A 76 17.77 -18.16 4.55
N ALA A 77 18.90 -18.50 3.93
CA ALA A 77 19.18 -19.85 3.47
C ALA A 77 19.28 -20.89 4.61
N SER A 78 19.38 -20.47 5.87
CA SER A 78 19.44 -21.36 7.03
C SER A 78 18.23 -21.30 7.98
N CYS A 79 17.17 -20.56 7.62
CA CYS A 79 15.91 -20.50 8.39
C CYS A 79 16.17 -20.14 9.86
N HIS A 80 16.88 -19.04 10.11
CA HIS A 80 17.07 -18.51 11.46
C HIS A 80 15.92 -17.57 11.85
N GLY A 81 15.77 -17.33 13.15
CA GLY A 81 14.77 -16.42 13.71
C GLY A 81 13.61 -17.14 14.38
N THR A 82 12.56 -16.38 14.70
CA THR A 82 11.35 -16.92 15.35
C THR A 82 10.42 -17.46 14.28
N PRO A 83 10.18 -18.77 14.24
CA PRO A 83 9.28 -19.35 13.24
C PRO A 83 7.82 -19.02 13.52
N THR A 84 7.02 -19.03 12.45
CA THR A 84 5.56 -19.04 12.52
C THR A 84 5.04 -20.32 11.88
N ALA A 85 4.21 -21.07 12.60
CA ALA A 85 3.53 -22.23 12.03
C ALA A 85 2.45 -21.76 11.05
N PHE A 86 2.45 -22.32 9.85
CA PHE A 86 1.52 -22.00 8.77
C PHE A 86 0.89 -23.30 8.24
N LYS A 87 -0.36 -23.24 7.79
CA LYS A 87 -1.07 -24.40 7.27
C LYS A 87 -1.67 -24.06 5.90
N ALA A 88 -1.28 -24.79 4.86
CA ALA A 88 -1.88 -24.65 3.54
C ALA A 88 -2.78 -25.84 3.19
N PRO A 89 -3.95 -25.61 2.59
CA PRO A 89 -4.79 -26.69 2.09
C PRO A 89 -4.12 -27.42 0.92
N LEU A 90 -4.23 -28.74 0.89
CA LEU A 90 -3.70 -29.55 -0.20
C LEU A 90 -4.52 -29.42 -1.48
N GLY A 91 -3.84 -29.34 -2.62
CA GLY A 91 -4.45 -29.40 -3.95
C GLY A 91 -5.31 -28.18 -4.31
N ARG A 92 -5.32 -27.13 -3.49
CA ARG A 92 -6.00 -25.87 -3.79
C ARG A 92 -5.02 -24.86 -4.36
N CYS A 93 -5.48 -24.14 -5.38
CA CYS A 93 -4.78 -22.96 -5.85
C CYS A 93 -4.86 -21.88 -4.78
N MET A 94 -3.73 -21.31 -4.43
CA MET A 94 -3.58 -20.21 -3.50
C MET A 94 -2.63 -19.18 -4.11
N GLU A 95 -2.82 -17.91 -3.80
CA GLU A 95 -1.86 -16.88 -4.21
C GLU A 95 -0.84 -16.64 -3.10
N PHE A 96 0.43 -16.69 -3.48
CA PHE A 96 1.56 -16.57 -2.58
C PHE A 96 2.55 -15.53 -3.12
N TYR A 97 2.56 -14.33 -2.51
CA TYR A 97 3.43 -13.20 -2.91
C TYR A 97 3.36 -12.88 -4.41
N GLY A 98 2.13 -12.78 -4.93
CA GLY A 98 1.87 -12.45 -6.34
C GLY A 98 2.05 -13.62 -7.32
N ALA A 99 2.42 -14.82 -6.84
CA ALA A 99 2.47 -16.03 -7.66
C ALA A 99 1.40 -17.04 -7.21
N PRO A 100 0.51 -17.49 -8.13
CA PRO A 100 -0.35 -18.62 -7.88
C PRO A 100 0.45 -19.90 -7.63
N MET A 101 0.05 -20.66 -6.62
CA MET A 101 0.73 -21.86 -6.15
C MET A 101 -0.28 -22.95 -5.78
N ILE A 102 0.10 -24.22 -5.99
CA ILE A 102 -0.56 -25.39 -5.42
C ILE A 102 0.45 -26.14 -4.55
N VAL A 103 0.00 -26.55 -3.37
CA VAL A 103 0.75 -27.40 -2.44
C VAL A 103 0.22 -28.83 -2.50
N GLN A 104 1.11 -29.80 -2.66
CA GLN A 104 0.79 -31.23 -2.62
C GLN A 104 1.76 -31.99 -1.72
N CYS A 105 1.32 -33.14 -1.21
CA CYS A 105 2.18 -34.10 -0.54
C CYS A 105 2.68 -35.13 -1.54
N GLY A 106 4.00 -35.34 -1.58
CA GLY A 106 4.60 -36.44 -2.31
C GLY A 106 4.50 -37.76 -1.57
N SER A 107 4.90 -38.84 -2.25
CA SER A 107 4.74 -40.20 -1.74
C SER A 107 5.73 -40.59 -0.64
N GLN A 108 6.82 -39.82 -0.46
CA GLN A 108 7.85 -40.04 0.55
C GLN A 108 7.73 -39.05 1.72
N GLY A 109 6.61 -38.33 1.82
CA GLY A 109 6.40 -37.28 2.83
C GLY A 109 7.03 -35.94 2.46
N GLU A 110 7.58 -35.79 1.25
CA GLU A 110 8.00 -34.49 0.73
C GLU A 110 6.80 -33.58 0.43
N VAL A 111 7.05 -32.29 0.26
CA VAL A 111 6.07 -31.37 -0.28
C VAL A 111 6.44 -30.92 -1.68
N LEU A 112 5.45 -30.95 -2.56
CA LEU A 112 5.53 -30.48 -3.93
C LEU A 112 4.84 -29.12 -4.00
N LEU A 113 5.63 -28.10 -4.31
CA LEU A 113 5.15 -26.75 -4.56
C LEU A 113 5.14 -26.52 -6.07
N SER A 114 3.96 -26.34 -6.63
CA SER A 114 3.78 -26.01 -8.06
C SER A 114 3.40 -24.56 -8.18
N TYR A 115 4.15 -23.79 -8.97
CA TYR A 115 3.98 -22.36 -9.17
C TYR A 115 3.56 -22.06 -10.61
N TRP A 116 2.73 -21.05 -10.78
CA TRP A 116 2.40 -20.41 -12.05
C TRP A 116 2.99 -19.01 -12.05
N GLU A 117 4.32 -18.94 -12.17
CA GLU A 117 5.04 -17.67 -12.18
C GLU A 117 4.46 -16.75 -13.27
N ARG A 118 4.05 -15.54 -12.85
CA ARG A 118 3.64 -14.51 -13.81
C ARG A 118 4.85 -14.19 -14.70
N PRO A 119 4.65 -13.88 -16.00
CA PRO A 119 5.74 -13.42 -16.86
C PRO A 119 6.51 -12.31 -16.16
N LYS A 120 7.84 -12.43 -16.11
CA LYS A 120 8.68 -11.42 -15.47
C LYS A 120 8.41 -10.07 -16.15
N ILE A 121 7.92 -9.12 -15.37
CA ILE A 121 7.73 -7.75 -15.82
C ILE A 121 9.12 -7.16 -16.01
N VAL A 122 9.36 -6.64 -17.22
CA VAL A 122 10.59 -5.93 -17.55
C VAL A 122 10.24 -4.45 -17.55
N PRO A 123 10.67 -3.68 -16.55
CA PRO A 123 10.36 -2.26 -16.51
C PRO A 123 11.01 -1.55 -17.72
N PRO A 124 10.42 -0.44 -18.18
CA PRO A 124 11.02 0.36 -19.23
C PRO A 124 12.36 0.97 -18.75
N PRO A 125 13.25 1.38 -19.67
CA PRO A 125 14.35 2.28 -19.32
C PRO A 125 13.87 3.55 -18.63
N ALA A 126 14.72 4.10 -17.76
CA ALA A 126 14.46 5.40 -17.16
C ALA A 126 14.34 6.49 -18.23
N PRO A 127 13.45 7.49 -18.05
CA PRO A 127 13.33 8.60 -18.99
C PRO A 127 14.66 9.32 -19.20
N ARG A 128 14.94 9.81 -20.40
CA ARG A 128 16.09 10.70 -20.62
C ARG A 128 15.66 12.14 -20.38
N LEU A 129 16.08 12.72 -19.26
CA LEU A 129 15.87 14.14 -18.97
C LEU A 129 16.74 14.99 -19.90
N ALA A 130 16.11 15.86 -20.69
CA ALA A 130 16.78 16.64 -21.73
C ALA A 130 17.12 18.06 -21.25
N THR A 131 16.11 18.84 -20.86
CA THR A 131 16.31 20.24 -20.42
C THR A 131 15.26 20.66 -19.40
N CYS A 132 15.62 21.65 -18.59
CA CYS A 132 14.70 22.31 -17.68
C CYS A 132 14.56 23.78 -18.07
N ARG A 133 13.35 24.32 -17.93
CA ARG A 133 13.10 25.76 -18.05
C ARG A 133 12.33 26.23 -16.82
N ALA A 134 12.68 27.41 -16.33
CA ALA A 134 11.83 28.12 -15.39
C ALA A 134 10.43 28.28 -16.01
N GLY A 135 9.39 28.15 -15.19
CA GLY A 135 8.03 28.43 -15.63
C GLY A 135 7.95 29.79 -16.31
N ALA A 136 7.41 29.81 -17.54
CA ALA A 136 7.08 31.07 -18.16
C ALA A 136 5.97 31.71 -17.34
N ALA A 137 6.20 32.91 -16.82
CA ALA A 137 5.12 33.69 -16.23
C ALA A 137 4.01 33.78 -17.27
N ALA A 138 2.83 33.24 -16.97
CA ALA A 138 1.66 33.46 -17.81
C ALA A 138 1.49 34.98 -17.92
N ALA A 139 1.57 35.53 -19.13
CA ALA A 139 1.43 36.96 -19.35
C ALA A 139 0.08 37.41 -18.74
N ASP A 140 0.17 38.24 -17.70
CA ASP A 140 -0.93 38.65 -16.84
C ASP A 140 -2.13 39.16 -17.65
N ALA A 141 -3.25 38.45 -17.54
CA ALA A 141 -4.58 38.99 -17.82
C ALA A 141 -5.38 39.02 -16.51
N GLY A 142 -5.30 40.13 -15.78
CA GLY A 142 -6.23 40.47 -14.70
C GLY A 142 -5.79 40.01 -13.29
N GLY A 143 -5.28 40.97 -12.51
CA GLY A 143 -4.71 40.73 -11.19
C GLY A 143 -5.72 40.21 -10.16
N HIS A 144 -5.46 39.01 -9.65
CA HIS A 144 -5.94 38.53 -8.35
C HIS A 144 -4.75 37.84 -7.67
N SER A 145 -4.27 38.42 -6.57
CA SER A 145 -3.03 38.07 -5.85
C SER A 145 -3.16 36.80 -4.99
N GLY A 146 -3.60 35.68 -5.58
CA GLY A 146 -3.35 34.37 -4.98
C GLY A 146 -1.86 34.06 -5.08
N SER A 147 -1.23 33.64 -3.98
CA SER A 147 0.16 33.14 -3.97
C SER A 147 0.33 32.08 -5.05
N ALA A 148 0.88 32.48 -6.20
CA ALA A 148 1.19 31.56 -7.28
C ALA A 148 2.47 30.83 -6.89
N GLY A 149 2.34 29.54 -6.55
CA GLY A 149 3.50 28.69 -6.34
C GLY A 149 4.42 28.71 -7.57
N GLY A 150 5.70 28.46 -7.35
CA GLY A 150 6.66 28.26 -8.42
C GLY A 150 6.39 26.97 -9.20
N LEU A 151 6.86 26.95 -10.44
CA LEU A 151 6.82 25.75 -11.28
C LEU A 151 8.11 25.61 -12.11
N ALA A 152 8.44 24.37 -12.46
CA ALA A 152 9.52 24.03 -13.37
C ALA A 152 8.98 23.22 -14.55
N ARG A 153 9.35 23.62 -15.78
CA ARG A 153 9.01 22.85 -16.98
C ARG A 153 10.16 21.92 -17.34
N VAL A 154 9.87 20.63 -17.39
CA VAL A 154 10.84 19.57 -17.66
C VAL A 154 10.55 18.95 -19.02
N PHE A 155 11.57 18.83 -19.86
CA PHE A 155 11.51 18.14 -21.15
C PHE A 155 12.27 16.81 -21.04
N TYR A 156 11.68 15.75 -21.56
CA TYR A 156 12.20 14.39 -21.40
C TYR A 156 11.81 13.51 -22.58
N GLU A 157 12.52 12.39 -22.72
CA GLU A 157 12.21 11.36 -23.71
C GLU A 157 11.93 10.04 -23.01
N THR A 158 10.94 9.32 -23.51
CA THR A 158 10.56 7.97 -23.09
C THR A 158 10.41 7.07 -24.31
N ASP A 159 10.42 5.76 -24.10
CA ASP A 159 10.02 4.83 -25.14
C ASP A 159 8.49 4.77 -25.30
N ALA A 160 8.02 4.04 -26.32
CA ALA A 160 6.61 3.89 -26.63
C ALA A 160 5.82 2.98 -25.67
N SER A 161 6.53 2.21 -24.83
CA SER A 161 5.95 1.33 -23.81
C SER A 161 5.60 2.07 -22.50
N VAL A 162 6.02 3.32 -22.34
CA VAL A 162 5.69 4.16 -21.19
C VAL A 162 4.32 4.81 -21.36
N ASP A 163 3.51 4.83 -20.31
CA ASP A 163 2.29 5.66 -20.21
C ASP A 163 2.45 6.84 -19.25
N ILE A 164 3.19 6.64 -18.15
CA ILE A 164 3.32 7.60 -17.06
C ILE A 164 4.79 7.77 -16.69
N VAL A 165 5.15 9.01 -16.35
CA VAL A 165 6.44 9.37 -15.78
C VAL A 165 6.24 9.97 -14.39
N SER A 166 6.94 9.45 -13.40
CA SER A 166 7.05 10.05 -12.07
C SER A 166 8.31 10.89 -11.98
N PHE A 167 8.18 12.11 -11.51
CA PHE A 167 9.26 13.04 -11.23
C PHE A 167 9.47 13.12 -9.72
N GLU A 168 10.68 12.79 -9.29
CA GLU A 168 11.11 12.87 -7.91
C GLU A 168 11.97 14.13 -7.74
N VAL A 169 11.55 15.04 -6.87
CA VAL A 169 12.11 16.39 -6.79
C VAL A 169 12.66 16.65 -5.39
N SER A 170 13.94 16.99 -5.33
CA SER A 170 14.66 17.35 -4.11
C SER A 170 15.35 18.71 -4.24
N LEU A 171 15.67 19.35 -3.12
CA LEU A 171 16.43 20.60 -3.12
C LEU A 171 17.86 20.35 -3.63
N ALA A 172 18.34 21.16 -4.57
CA ALA A 172 19.67 20.98 -5.15
C ALA A 172 20.79 21.12 -4.10
N ALA A 173 20.57 21.96 -3.09
CA ALA A 173 21.50 22.19 -1.98
C ALA A 173 21.83 20.93 -1.16
N GLY A 174 20.94 19.93 -1.14
CA GLY A 174 21.20 18.66 -0.47
C GLY A 174 22.13 17.71 -1.26
N GLY A 175 22.55 18.08 -2.47
CA GLY A 175 23.47 17.28 -3.28
C GLY A 175 22.83 16.02 -3.87
N ALA A 176 23.61 14.94 -3.97
CA ALA A 176 23.16 13.66 -4.54
C ALA A 176 22.44 12.76 -3.52
N ALA A 177 22.63 13.02 -2.23
CA ALA A 177 21.96 12.29 -1.13
C ALA A 177 20.62 12.93 -0.73
N ALA A 178 20.22 14.02 -1.39
CA ALA A 178 18.97 14.71 -1.08
C ALA A 178 17.77 13.84 -1.39
N LEU A 179 16.99 13.53 -0.37
CA LEU A 179 15.77 12.76 -0.50
C LEU A 179 14.66 13.59 -1.17
N PRO A 180 13.89 13.03 -2.11
CA PRO A 180 12.81 13.74 -2.79
C PRO A 180 11.61 13.98 -1.88
N THR A 181 11.20 15.24 -1.73
CA THR A 181 10.05 15.63 -0.89
C THR A 181 8.81 15.97 -1.73
N ILE A 182 8.99 16.22 -3.02
CA ILE A 182 7.91 16.48 -3.98
C ILE A 182 7.94 15.40 -5.05
N HIS A 183 6.76 14.86 -5.34
CA HIS A 183 6.56 13.82 -6.34
C HIS A 183 5.45 14.24 -7.28
N TYR A 184 5.70 14.11 -8.57
CA TYR A 184 4.74 14.55 -9.58
C TYR A 184 4.65 13.52 -10.70
N THR A 185 3.44 13.02 -10.97
CA THR A 185 3.21 12.09 -12.08
C THR A 185 2.54 12.77 -13.26
N ALA A 186 3.05 12.52 -14.46
CA ALA A 186 2.51 13.05 -15.70
C ALA A 186 2.39 11.96 -16.77
N LEU A 187 1.50 12.16 -17.73
CA LEU A 187 1.45 11.35 -18.94
C LEU A 187 2.77 11.47 -19.71
N ALA A 188 3.20 10.40 -20.38
CA ALA A 188 4.41 10.36 -21.18
C ALA A 188 4.29 11.15 -22.50
N SER A 189 4.17 12.48 -22.40
CA SER A 189 3.97 13.41 -23.54
C SER A 189 5.26 14.12 -24.00
N GLY A 190 6.40 13.83 -23.36
CA GLY A 190 7.71 14.42 -23.65
C GLY A 190 7.99 15.77 -22.96
N SER A 191 7.00 16.38 -22.30
CA SER A 191 7.23 17.52 -21.42
C SER A 191 6.15 17.65 -20.36
N THR A 192 6.51 18.22 -19.21
CA THR A 192 5.53 18.50 -18.15
C THR A 192 5.91 19.71 -17.31
N GLU A 193 4.95 20.25 -16.57
CA GLU A 193 5.15 21.32 -15.60
C GLU A 193 4.95 20.77 -14.19
N ILE A 194 5.98 20.87 -13.36
CA ILE A 194 5.96 20.44 -11.97
C ILE A 194 5.55 21.64 -11.11
N PRO A 195 4.34 21.64 -10.51
CA PRO A 195 3.87 22.73 -9.67
C PRO A 195 4.34 22.59 -8.22
N GLY A 196 4.05 23.61 -7.40
CA GLY A 196 4.26 23.55 -5.94
C GLY A 196 5.70 23.78 -5.49
N LEU A 197 6.54 24.34 -6.37
CA LEU A 197 7.93 24.67 -6.07
C LEU A 197 8.05 26.09 -5.49
N GLU A 198 9.14 26.39 -4.80
CA GLU A 198 9.43 27.74 -4.32
C GLU A 198 10.13 28.54 -5.43
N VAL A 199 9.62 29.74 -5.73
CA VAL A 199 10.14 30.58 -6.83
C VAL A 199 11.60 30.96 -6.60
N GLY A 200 12.44 30.78 -7.62
CA GLY A 200 13.87 31.11 -7.57
C GLY A 200 14.73 30.06 -6.88
N VAL A 201 14.14 29.01 -6.31
CA VAL A 201 14.88 27.90 -5.71
C VAL A 201 15.30 26.89 -6.79
N GLU A 202 16.53 26.39 -6.67
CA GLU A 202 17.06 25.33 -7.52
C GLU A 202 16.75 23.94 -6.93
N TYR A 203 16.19 23.09 -7.77
CA TYR A 203 15.80 21.73 -7.47
C TYR A 203 16.57 20.75 -8.34
N ARG A 204 16.84 19.57 -7.79
CA ARG A 204 17.24 18.39 -8.56
C ARG A 204 15.99 17.59 -8.90
N VAL A 205 15.77 17.36 -10.18
CA VAL A 205 14.67 16.54 -10.70
C VAL A 205 15.24 15.23 -11.22
N GLN A 206 14.76 14.11 -10.69
CA GLN A 206 14.97 12.78 -11.24
C GLN A 206 13.64 12.24 -11.76
N ALA A 207 13.69 11.25 -12.64
CA ALA A 207 12.47 10.65 -13.16
C ALA A 207 12.57 9.12 -13.25
N ARG A 208 11.41 8.47 -13.19
CA ARG A 208 11.21 7.06 -13.51
C ARG A 208 9.98 6.89 -14.39
N ALA A 209 10.02 5.88 -15.24
CA ALA A 209 8.95 5.54 -16.18
C ALA A 209 8.16 4.35 -15.64
N HIS A 210 6.86 4.35 -15.90
CA HIS A 210 5.96 3.25 -15.62
C HIS A 210 5.65 2.47 -16.89
N LEU A 211 5.62 1.14 -16.81
CA LEU A 211 5.26 0.27 -17.92
C LEU A 211 3.75 0.36 -18.20
N ARG A 212 3.39 0.64 -19.45
CA ARG A 212 2.00 0.79 -19.86
C ARG A 212 1.17 -0.45 -19.55
N GLY A 213 0.00 -0.21 -18.93
CA GLY A 213 -1.00 -1.24 -18.66
C GLY A 213 -0.73 -2.09 -17.43
N HIS A 214 0.27 -1.71 -16.61
CA HIS A 214 0.52 -2.32 -15.31
C HIS A 214 -0.07 -1.47 -14.17
N SER A 215 -0.13 -2.04 -12.97
CA SER A 215 -0.54 -1.32 -11.75
C SER A 215 0.61 -0.42 -11.30
N GLU A 216 0.33 0.84 -10.94
CA GLU A 216 1.38 1.71 -10.39
C GLU A 216 1.88 1.23 -9.02
N GLY A 217 1.09 0.40 -8.34
CA GLY A 217 1.48 -0.26 -7.10
C GLY A 217 2.48 -1.41 -7.29
N ASP A 218 2.74 -1.86 -8.53
CA ASP A 218 3.72 -2.90 -8.81
C ASP A 218 5.12 -2.29 -8.96
N PRO A 219 6.05 -2.50 -8.00
CA PRO A 219 7.39 -1.92 -8.08
C PRO A 219 8.18 -2.44 -9.29
N GLY A 220 7.87 -3.64 -9.79
CA GLY A 220 8.52 -4.26 -10.94
C GLY A 220 8.15 -3.62 -12.28
N ALA A 221 7.05 -2.86 -12.33
CA ALA A 221 6.62 -2.12 -13.51
C ALA A 221 7.31 -0.74 -13.65
N TRP A 222 8.03 -0.30 -12.62
CA TRP A 222 8.74 0.98 -12.62
C TRP A 222 10.20 0.83 -13.01
N SER A 223 10.67 1.73 -13.86
CA SER A 223 12.10 1.89 -14.10
C SER A 223 12.82 2.33 -12.83
N ASN A 224 14.14 2.10 -12.78
CA ASN A 224 15.00 2.83 -11.87
C ASN A 224 14.89 4.35 -12.11
N LEU A 225 15.30 5.14 -11.13
CA LEU A 225 15.47 6.58 -11.33
C LEU A 225 16.57 6.89 -12.33
N THR A 226 16.44 8.04 -12.99
CA THR A 226 17.55 8.60 -13.77
C THR A 226 18.79 8.73 -12.90
N SER A 227 19.90 8.16 -13.40
CA SER A 227 21.19 8.20 -12.70
C SER A 227 21.75 9.62 -12.56
N ARG A 228 21.38 10.52 -13.49
CA ARG A 228 21.68 11.95 -13.43
C ARG A 228 20.37 12.72 -13.23
N GLY A 229 20.28 13.44 -12.12
CA GLY A 229 19.23 14.44 -11.93
C GLY A 229 19.49 15.69 -12.76
N LEU A 230 18.43 16.32 -13.21
CA LEU A 230 18.42 17.59 -13.93
C LEU A 230 18.27 18.73 -12.91
N LEU A 231 19.11 19.76 -13.00
CA LEU A 231 18.95 20.96 -12.18
C LEU A 231 17.91 21.90 -12.80
N CYS A 232 16.99 22.36 -11.98
CA CYS A 232 15.82 23.13 -12.36
C CYS A 232 15.63 24.30 -11.42
N VAL A 233 15.66 25.52 -11.94
CA VAL A 233 15.23 26.69 -11.16
C VAL A 233 13.75 26.90 -11.36
N ALA A 234 12.99 26.92 -10.28
CA ALA A 234 11.55 27.16 -10.34
C ALA A 234 11.26 28.62 -10.73
N GLY A 235 10.48 28.80 -11.80
CA GLY A 235 9.98 30.11 -12.23
C GLY A 235 8.68 30.46 -11.52
N ARG A 236 8.19 31.69 -11.72
CA ARG A 236 6.81 32.03 -11.32
C ARG A 236 5.85 31.22 -12.16
N GLY A 237 5.04 30.40 -11.50
CA GLY A 237 3.95 29.72 -12.17
C GLY A 237 2.82 30.67 -12.52
N GLY A 238 2.16 30.42 -13.65
CA GLY A 238 0.79 30.88 -13.80
C GLY A 238 -0.07 30.25 -12.71
N ARG A 239 -1.18 30.90 -12.33
CA ARG A 239 -2.15 30.27 -11.43
C ARG A 239 -2.53 28.94 -12.03
N ALA A 240 -2.20 27.85 -11.35
CA ALA A 240 -2.63 26.52 -11.75
C ALA A 240 -4.16 26.59 -11.87
N THR A 241 -4.68 26.48 -13.08
CA THR A 241 -6.11 26.27 -13.28
C THR A 241 -6.39 24.94 -12.60
N THR A 242 -6.98 25.00 -11.40
CA THR A 242 -7.61 23.83 -10.80
C THR A 242 -8.47 23.23 -11.90
N PRO A 243 -8.31 21.95 -12.27
CA PRO A 243 -9.02 21.37 -13.39
C PRO A 243 -10.52 21.61 -13.18
N GLY A 244 -11.00 22.65 -13.86
CA GLY A 244 -12.30 23.25 -13.64
C GLY A 244 -13.25 22.49 -14.53
N VAL A 245 -13.68 21.33 -14.07
CA VAL A 245 -14.81 20.68 -14.70
C VAL A 245 -15.80 20.33 -13.61
N ALA A 246 -16.66 21.31 -13.30
CA ALA A 246 -18.00 20.99 -12.83
C ALA A 246 -18.68 20.21 -13.97
N ARG A 247 -18.44 18.89 -14.03
CA ARG A 247 -19.13 18.00 -14.96
C ARG A 247 -20.52 17.75 -14.40
N ILE A 248 -21.52 17.86 -15.27
CA ILE A 248 -22.83 17.25 -15.03
C ILE A 248 -22.56 15.74 -15.03
N GLY A 249 -22.35 15.16 -13.85
CA GLY A 249 -21.80 13.82 -13.70
C GLY A 249 -21.90 13.32 -12.27
N ALA A 250 -21.51 12.07 -12.06
CA ALA A 250 -21.56 11.42 -10.75
C ALA A 250 -20.83 12.26 -9.69
N LYS A 251 -21.39 12.31 -8.48
CA LYS A 251 -20.83 13.09 -7.38
C LYS A 251 -19.45 12.52 -7.01
N THR A 252 -18.47 13.38 -6.82
CA THR A 252 -17.13 12.99 -6.35
C THR A 252 -16.74 13.82 -5.11
N ARG A 253 -15.72 13.34 -4.39
CA ARG A 253 -15.09 14.08 -3.29
C ARG A 253 -13.58 13.88 -3.30
N TRP A 254 -12.87 14.86 -2.77
CA TRP A 254 -11.43 14.76 -2.53
C TRP A 254 -11.15 14.44 -1.07
N ILE A 255 -10.26 13.48 -0.83
CA ILE A 255 -9.74 13.14 0.50
C ILE A 255 -8.21 13.24 0.51
N GLN A 256 -7.65 13.45 1.70
CA GLN A 256 -6.22 13.36 1.93
C GLN A 256 -5.92 12.03 2.60
N VAL A 257 -4.92 11.32 2.08
CA VAL A 257 -4.48 10.05 2.62
C VAL A 257 -2.95 10.00 2.68
N PHE A 258 -2.46 9.14 3.56
CA PHE A 258 -1.05 8.98 3.88
C PHE A 258 -0.69 7.51 3.73
N ARG A 259 0.52 7.27 3.20
CA ARG A 259 1.11 5.93 3.09
C ARG A 259 2.62 6.00 3.26
N GLN A 260 3.16 5.08 4.05
CA GLN A 260 4.59 4.86 4.14
C GLN A 260 5.01 3.78 3.15
N ASN A 261 6.08 4.01 2.39
CA ASN A 261 6.70 2.92 1.64
C ASN A 261 7.54 2.06 2.60
N THR A 262 7.19 0.78 2.76
CA THR A 262 7.96 -0.17 3.58
C THR A 262 9.09 -0.87 2.82
N HIS A 263 9.18 -0.69 1.51
CA HIS A 263 10.08 -1.44 0.62
C HIS A 263 11.15 -0.57 -0.08
N GLY A 264 11.17 0.74 0.13
CA GLY A 264 12.15 1.61 -0.50
C GLY A 264 12.13 3.07 -0.02
N GLU A 265 12.97 3.89 -0.66
CA GLU A 265 13.20 5.30 -0.33
C GLU A 265 12.31 6.28 -1.13
N LEU A 266 11.56 5.74 -2.09
CA LEU A 266 10.65 6.50 -2.97
C LEU A 266 9.20 6.28 -2.55
N PRO A 267 8.27 7.13 -2.98
CA PRO A 267 6.85 6.90 -2.73
C PRO A 267 6.38 5.56 -3.27
N ASP A 268 5.49 4.94 -2.51
CA ASP A 268 4.73 3.77 -2.91
C ASP A 268 3.36 4.21 -3.42
N PHE A 269 3.02 3.89 -4.66
CA PHE A 269 1.76 4.35 -5.25
C PHE A 269 0.58 3.61 -4.64
N LEU A 270 -0.61 4.18 -4.80
CA LEU A 270 -1.78 3.77 -4.02
C LEU A 270 -2.49 2.53 -4.58
N ASP A 271 -2.20 2.12 -5.81
CA ASP A 271 -2.90 1.03 -6.47
C ASP A 271 -2.62 -0.26 -5.73
N ASP A 272 -3.70 -0.96 -5.42
CA ASP A 272 -3.66 -2.21 -4.69
C ASP A 272 -2.96 -2.05 -3.32
N HIS A 273 -3.15 -0.90 -2.69
CA HIS A 273 -2.56 -0.56 -1.40
C HIS A 273 -3.54 0.10 -0.43
N ASN A 274 -3.29 -0.14 0.86
CA ASN A 274 -4.00 0.52 1.96
C ASN A 274 -3.38 1.89 2.28
N THR A 275 -4.20 2.83 2.77
CA THR A 275 -3.78 4.16 3.23
C THR A 275 -4.61 4.60 4.42
N GLY A 276 -4.15 5.58 5.19
CA GLY A 276 -4.95 6.19 6.27
C GLY A 276 -5.19 7.66 6.00
N ASP A 277 -6.26 8.25 6.53
CA ASP A 277 -6.24 9.70 6.75
C ASP A 277 -5.21 10.06 7.84
N LEU A 278 -5.04 11.35 8.14
CA LEU A 278 -4.01 11.81 9.07
C LEU A 278 -4.08 11.04 10.40
N VAL A 279 -5.26 10.97 11.01
CA VAL A 279 -5.44 10.26 12.28
C VAL A 279 -5.34 8.74 12.09
N GLY A 280 -5.98 8.19 11.05
CA GLY A 280 -5.97 6.74 10.78
C GLY A 280 -4.55 6.21 10.59
N TRP A 281 -3.68 6.96 9.91
CA TRP A 281 -2.29 6.59 9.71
C TRP A 281 -1.47 6.73 11.00
N PHE A 282 -1.44 7.94 11.60
CA PHE A 282 -0.57 8.22 12.75
C PHE A 282 -0.97 7.48 14.02
N SER A 283 -2.23 7.06 14.15
CA SER A 283 -2.68 6.19 15.25
C SER A 283 -2.13 4.77 15.20
N SER A 284 -1.68 4.32 14.03
CA SER A 284 -1.11 2.97 13.80
C SER A 284 0.41 3.00 13.59
N TYR A 285 1.01 4.18 13.63
CA TYR A 285 2.39 4.39 13.20
C TYR A 285 3.42 3.66 14.07
N GLY A 286 3.26 3.68 15.41
CA GLY A 286 4.20 3.04 16.34
C GLY A 286 4.40 1.53 16.12
N SER A 287 3.39 0.85 15.55
CA SER A 287 3.44 -0.57 15.20
C SER A 287 4.06 -0.86 13.82
N MET A 288 4.29 0.17 12.99
CA MET A 288 4.92 0.07 11.68
C MET A 288 6.41 0.43 11.80
N ALA A 289 7.24 -0.59 12.02
CA ALA A 289 8.71 -0.55 12.06
C ALA A 289 9.35 0.74 11.49
N PRO A 290 9.84 1.67 12.34
CA PRO A 290 10.50 2.87 11.87
C PRO A 290 11.85 2.48 11.27
N ASN A 291 11.93 2.41 9.95
CA ASN A 291 13.20 2.55 9.25
C ASN A 291 13.33 4.01 8.83
N GLU A 292 14.47 4.59 9.18
CA GLU A 292 14.83 6.00 9.01
C GLU A 292 14.86 6.45 7.53
N THR A 293 14.90 5.58 6.53
CA THR A 293 14.95 6.04 5.12
C THR A 293 13.61 6.05 4.40
N ARG A 294 12.53 5.65 5.08
CA ARG A 294 11.23 5.44 4.42
C ARG A 294 10.43 6.74 4.32
N PRO A 295 9.91 7.10 3.13
CA PRO A 295 9.02 8.24 3.00
C PRO A 295 7.63 7.90 3.57
N LEU A 296 7.04 8.85 4.27
CA LEU A 296 5.60 8.95 4.48
C LEU A 296 5.06 9.95 3.46
N THR A 297 4.32 9.47 2.48
CA THR A 297 3.80 10.29 1.39
C THR A 297 2.34 10.65 1.63
N ARG A 298 2.03 11.95 1.53
CA ARG A 298 0.68 12.52 1.48
C ARG A 298 0.19 12.59 0.04
N TYR A 299 -1.00 12.03 -0.17
CA TYR A 299 -1.71 12.04 -1.43
C TYR A 299 -3.06 12.74 -1.30
N CYS A 300 -3.50 13.38 -2.37
CA CYS A 300 -4.89 13.76 -2.55
C CYS A 300 -5.54 12.76 -3.49
N VAL A 301 -6.70 12.22 -3.12
CA VAL A 301 -7.43 11.22 -3.90
C VAL A 301 -8.85 11.71 -4.13
N GLU A 302 -9.26 11.70 -5.39
CA GLU A 302 -10.67 11.90 -5.77
C GLU A 302 -11.36 10.55 -5.80
N LEU A 303 -12.50 10.47 -5.13
CA LEU A 303 -13.33 9.29 -5.03
C LEU A 303 -14.71 9.55 -5.60
N LEU A 304 -15.29 8.53 -6.21
CA LEU A 304 -16.70 8.51 -6.59
C LEU A 304 -17.57 8.35 -5.34
N ASP A 305 -18.52 9.25 -5.15
CA ASP A 305 -19.54 9.12 -4.10
C ASP A 305 -20.68 8.23 -4.62
N VAL A 306 -20.61 6.94 -4.29
CA VAL A 306 -21.68 5.95 -4.58
C VAL A 306 -22.19 5.34 -3.29
N THR A 307 -23.46 4.92 -3.23
CA THR A 307 -23.92 3.99 -2.20
C THR A 307 -23.98 2.60 -2.81
N LEU A 308 -23.28 1.64 -2.22
CA LEU A 308 -23.23 0.27 -2.74
C LEU A 308 -24.26 -0.61 -2.00
N PRO A 309 -25.22 -1.23 -2.72
CA PRO A 309 -26.28 -2.00 -2.09
C PRO A 309 -25.71 -3.28 -1.46
N GLY A 310 -26.17 -3.60 -0.25
CA GLY A 310 -25.77 -4.83 0.45
C GLY A 310 -24.37 -4.77 1.06
N ILE A 311 -23.74 -3.58 1.11
CA ILE A 311 -22.46 -3.36 1.76
C ILE A 311 -22.67 -2.64 3.08
N GLN A 312 -22.24 -3.28 4.16
CA GLN A 312 -22.32 -2.75 5.51
C GLN A 312 -20.92 -2.47 6.05
N THR A 313 -20.71 -1.27 6.58
CA THR A 313 -19.53 -0.90 7.36
C THR A 313 -19.92 -0.66 8.82
N ALA A 314 -18.94 -0.46 9.69
CA ALA A 314 -19.20 -0.01 11.06
C ALA A 314 -19.19 1.52 11.18
N SER A 315 -20.16 2.03 11.90
CA SER A 315 -20.21 3.39 12.40
C SER A 315 -19.13 3.63 13.44
N THR A 316 -19.04 4.88 13.87
CA THR A 316 -18.14 5.29 14.93
C THR A 316 -18.46 4.70 16.31
N THR A 317 -19.66 4.14 16.46
CA THR A 317 -20.13 3.43 17.66
C THR A 317 -20.23 1.93 17.41
N GLY A 318 -19.61 1.42 16.33
CA GLY A 318 -19.68 0.03 15.94
C GLY A 318 -21.04 -0.42 15.38
N GLN A 319 -21.99 0.48 15.09
CA GLN A 319 -23.28 0.10 14.48
C GLN A 319 -23.09 -0.20 12.99
N LEU A 320 -23.77 -1.21 12.44
CA LEU A 320 -23.70 -1.47 11.00
C LEU A 320 -24.47 -0.39 10.23
N LEU A 321 -23.85 0.21 9.22
CA LEU A 321 -24.43 1.25 8.36
C LEU A 321 -24.16 0.93 6.89
N GLU A 322 -25.04 1.37 5.99
CA GLU A 322 -24.69 1.48 4.57
C GLU A 322 -23.62 2.55 4.38
N ALA A 323 -22.58 2.22 3.60
CA ALA A 323 -21.44 3.09 3.39
C ALA A 323 -21.37 3.56 1.93
N PRO A 324 -20.89 4.79 1.67
CA PRO A 324 -20.61 5.20 0.30
C PRO A 324 -19.26 4.67 -0.22
N PHE A 325 -18.89 3.46 0.19
CA PHE A 325 -17.61 2.80 -0.04
C PHE A 325 -17.84 1.30 -0.19
N ALA A 326 -16.90 0.58 -0.80
CA ALA A 326 -16.91 -0.88 -0.74
C ALA A 326 -16.77 -1.35 0.71
N ASP A 327 -17.17 -2.60 0.96
CA ASP A 327 -16.67 -3.32 2.13
C ASP A 327 -15.16 -3.23 2.04
N PHE A 328 -14.52 -2.86 3.14
CA PHE A 328 -13.07 -2.70 3.12
C PHE A 328 -12.47 -4.03 2.61
N GLY A 329 -11.44 -3.97 1.80
CA GLY A 329 -10.76 -5.16 1.34
C GLY A 329 -9.29 -4.83 1.35
N SER A 330 -8.48 -5.68 1.98
CA SER A 330 -7.06 -5.36 2.12
C SER A 330 -6.39 -5.56 0.78
N CYS A 331 -5.87 -4.47 0.20
CA CYS A 331 -5.08 -4.57 -1.02
C CYS A 331 -3.60 -4.65 -0.68
N MET A 332 -2.99 -5.70 -1.22
CA MET A 332 -1.63 -6.07 -0.93
C MET A 332 -0.99 -6.69 -2.18
N TRP A 333 0.13 -6.11 -2.61
CA TRP A 333 1.00 -6.69 -3.63
C TRP A 333 0.30 -6.90 -4.99
N GLY A 334 -0.54 -5.94 -5.40
CA GLY A 334 -1.25 -6.02 -6.67
C GLY A 334 -2.54 -6.86 -6.64
N THR A 335 -2.95 -7.36 -5.48
CA THR A 335 -4.23 -8.07 -5.32
C THR A 335 -4.99 -7.52 -4.11
N CYS A 336 -6.26 -7.18 -4.35
CA CYS A 336 -7.21 -6.90 -3.28
C CYS A 336 -7.91 -8.16 -2.83
N GLN A 337 -7.89 -8.40 -1.52
CA GLN A 337 -8.51 -9.56 -0.90
C GLN A 337 -9.69 -9.09 -0.04
N CYS A 338 -10.63 -10.00 0.22
CA CYS A 338 -11.64 -9.75 1.25
C CYS A 338 -10.95 -9.41 2.58
N MET A 339 -11.55 -8.54 3.40
CA MET A 339 -10.97 -8.13 4.68
C MET A 339 -10.29 -9.25 5.43
N ALA A 340 -9.09 -8.96 5.90
CA ALA A 340 -8.55 -9.74 6.99
C ALA A 340 -9.34 -9.40 8.26
N LEU A 341 -9.49 -10.38 9.15
CA LEU A 341 -9.98 -10.23 10.51
C LEU A 341 -9.33 -9.02 11.20
N ALA A 342 -8.05 -8.78 10.94
CA ALA A 342 -7.31 -7.61 11.42
C ALA A 342 -7.98 -6.27 11.05
N ASP A 343 -8.47 -6.10 9.83
CA ASP A 343 -9.11 -4.85 9.38
C ASP A 343 -10.45 -4.62 10.08
N ARG A 344 -11.22 -5.69 10.27
CA ARG A 344 -12.46 -5.70 11.04
C ARG A 344 -12.20 -5.39 12.52
N MET A 345 -11.06 -5.84 13.05
CA MET A 345 -10.60 -5.55 14.41
C MET A 345 -10.09 -4.12 14.56
N ILE A 346 -9.40 -3.55 13.56
CA ILE A 346 -9.06 -2.13 13.50
C ILE A 346 -10.34 -1.30 13.60
N ALA A 347 -11.39 -1.72 12.88
CA ALA A 347 -12.72 -1.12 12.91
C ALA A 347 -13.49 -1.34 14.22
N ARG A 348 -12.98 -2.19 15.12
CA ARG A 348 -13.63 -2.63 16.38
C ARG A 348 -15.04 -3.17 16.19
N GLN A 349 -15.31 -3.86 15.08
CA GLN A 349 -16.59 -4.52 14.89
C GLN A 349 -16.80 -5.59 15.96
N THR A 350 -18.01 -5.80 16.47
CA THR A 350 -18.24 -6.80 17.52
C THR A 350 -17.96 -8.22 17.01
N GLU A 351 -17.71 -9.16 17.92
CA GLU A 351 -17.52 -10.57 17.54
C GLU A 351 -18.69 -11.08 16.67
N ALA A 352 -19.93 -10.78 17.07
CA ALA A 352 -21.11 -11.18 16.32
C ALA A 352 -21.14 -10.58 14.90
N GLN A 353 -20.71 -9.33 14.72
CA GLN A 353 -20.62 -8.69 13.41
C GLN A 353 -19.55 -9.34 12.54
N ILE A 354 -18.36 -9.55 13.11
CA ILE A 354 -17.25 -10.19 12.41
C ILE A 354 -17.65 -11.59 11.97
N ARG A 355 -18.16 -12.43 12.89
CA ARG A 355 -18.62 -13.78 12.55
C ARG A 355 -19.75 -13.75 11.53
N GLY A 356 -20.72 -12.83 11.64
CA GLY A 356 -21.81 -12.72 10.68
C GLY A 356 -21.37 -12.36 9.26
N MET A 357 -20.29 -11.59 9.11
CA MET A 357 -19.76 -11.17 7.80
C MET A 357 -18.63 -12.05 7.28
N CYS A 358 -17.99 -12.82 8.16
CA CYS A 358 -16.80 -13.59 7.87
C CYS A 358 -16.96 -15.08 8.20
N ASP A 359 -18.16 -15.66 8.20
CA ASP A 359 -18.34 -17.11 8.43
C ASP A 359 -18.25 -17.91 7.12
N PRO A 360 -17.27 -18.82 6.95
CA PRO A 360 -16.18 -19.16 7.89
C PRO A 360 -14.96 -18.24 7.78
N ILE A 361 -14.32 -17.96 8.92
CA ILE A 361 -12.98 -17.33 8.99
C ILE A 361 -11.99 -18.47 8.79
N ASP A 362 -11.07 -18.35 7.83
CA ASP A 362 -10.07 -19.38 7.64
C ASP A 362 -8.95 -19.34 8.70
N ASP A 363 -8.09 -20.35 8.70
CA ASP A 363 -6.96 -20.48 9.65
C ASP A 363 -5.97 -19.28 9.59
N LEU A 364 -6.12 -18.39 8.60
CA LEU A 364 -5.28 -17.22 8.36
C LEU A 364 -5.98 -15.92 8.76
N GLY A 365 -7.19 -16.02 9.32
CA GLY A 365 -7.99 -14.86 9.66
C GLY A 365 -8.56 -14.15 8.44
N GLN A 366 -8.68 -14.81 7.28
CA GLN A 366 -9.34 -14.21 6.14
C GLN A 366 -10.86 -14.41 6.22
N CYS A 367 -11.58 -13.35 5.89
CA CYS A 367 -13.02 -13.43 5.72
C CYS A 367 -13.35 -13.99 4.32
N HIS A 368 -14.39 -14.83 4.22
CA HIS A 368 -14.98 -15.20 2.94
C HIS A 368 -16.02 -14.14 2.53
N CYS A 369 -15.61 -13.18 1.69
CA CYS A 369 -16.55 -12.21 1.15
C CYS A 369 -17.53 -12.88 0.17
N THR A 370 -18.75 -12.32 0.10
CA THR A 370 -19.66 -12.66 -0.99
C THR A 370 -19.03 -12.30 -2.33
N LYS A 371 -19.44 -12.97 -3.42
CA LYS A 371 -19.00 -12.63 -4.79
C LYS A 371 -19.24 -11.16 -5.12
N GLN A 372 -20.35 -10.60 -4.61
CA GLN A 372 -20.68 -9.19 -4.77
C GLN A 372 -19.72 -8.28 -4.00
N GLY A 373 -19.41 -8.61 -2.74
CA GLY A 373 -18.43 -7.88 -1.93
C GLY A 373 -17.07 -7.84 -2.62
N MET A 374 -16.58 -8.99 -3.10
CA MET A 374 -15.33 -9.06 -3.87
C MET A 374 -15.38 -8.21 -5.13
N ALA A 375 -16.46 -8.28 -5.92
CA ALA A 375 -16.61 -7.47 -7.11
C ALA A 375 -16.57 -5.96 -6.82
N PHE A 376 -17.10 -5.52 -5.67
CA PHE A 376 -16.99 -4.13 -5.24
C PHE A 376 -15.59 -3.78 -4.74
N THR A 377 -14.97 -4.64 -3.94
CA THR A 377 -13.59 -4.46 -3.48
C THR A 377 -12.60 -4.30 -4.63
N HIS A 378 -12.82 -4.94 -5.78
CA HIS A 378 -11.96 -4.76 -6.96
C HIS A 378 -12.17 -3.44 -7.70
N ASN A 379 -13.31 -2.77 -7.51
CA ASN A 379 -13.71 -1.63 -8.33
C ASN A 379 -13.86 -0.34 -7.55
N TYR A 380 -14.05 -0.36 -6.23
CA TYR A 380 -14.35 0.82 -5.42
C TYR A 380 -13.41 0.88 -4.21
N THR A 381 -12.99 2.09 -3.85
CA THR A 381 -12.22 2.31 -2.63
C THR A 381 -12.98 1.78 -1.41
N GLY A 382 -12.35 0.89 -0.67
CA GLY A 382 -12.83 0.41 0.62
C GLY A 382 -12.54 1.44 1.70
N ARG A 383 -13.39 1.53 2.72
CA ARG A 383 -13.13 2.37 3.89
C ARG A 383 -13.59 1.69 5.18
N THR A 384 -12.76 1.81 6.21
CA THR A 384 -13.11 1.47 7.58
C THR A 384 -12.74 2.59 8.55
N VAL A 385 -13.38 2.60 9.70
CA VAL A 385 -13.12 3.58 10.77
C VAL A 385 -11.95 3.16 11.63
N VAL A 386 -11.25 4.14 12.22
CA VAL A 386 -10.18 3.93 13.19
C VAL A 386 -10.55 4.65 14.49
N PRO A 387 -11.06 3.91 15.49
CA PRO A 387 -11.31 4.46 16.81
C PRO A 387 -10.03 4.57 17.63
N LEU A 388 -9.96 5.56 18.52
CA LEU A 388 -8.87 5.70 19.49
C LEU A 388 -9.31 5.27 20.90
N PRO A 389 -8.40 4.78 21.76
CA PRO A 389 -7.06 4.30 21.40
C PRO A 389 -7.13 3.11 20.42
N LEU A 390 -6.12 3.00 19.56
CA LEU A 390 -5.98 1.83 18.71
C LEU A 390 -5.60 0.66 19.62
N HIS A 391 -6.36 -0.43 19.56
CA HIS A 391 -5.98 -1.68 20.23
C HIS A 391 -6.41 -2.85 19.35
N MET A 392 -5.45 -3.69 19.00
CA MET A 392 -5.65 -4.83 18.12
C MET A 392 -4.99 -6.06 18.74
N SER A 393 -5.59 -7.22 18.52
CA SER A 393 -4.95 -8.50 18.82
C SER A 393 -4.58 -9.16 17.50
N LEU A 394 -3.31 -9.53 17.37
CA LEU A 394 -2.75 -10.18 16.21
C LEU A 394 -2.88 -11.71 16.38
N GLY A 395 -4.02 -12.26 15.99
CA GLY A 395 -4.34 -13.69 16.12
C GLY A 395 -4.63 -14.39 14.78
N ASN A 396 -4.30 -15.67 14.70
CA ASN A 396 -4.49 -16.54 13.52
C ASN A 396 -5.96 -16.99 13.39
N GLY A 397 -6.89 -16.06 13.17
CA GLY A 397 -8.30 -16.36 12.92
C GLY A 397 -9.21 -16.44 14.15
N ASP A 398 -8.65 -16.57 15.35
CA ASP A 398 -9.42 -16.49 16.60
C ASP A 398 -9.48 -15.07 17.15
N LEU A 399 -10.69 -14.63 17.51
CA LEU A 399 -10.90 -13.40 18.26
C LEU A 399 -10.39 -13.60 19.70
N PRO A 400 -9.70 -12.61 20.30
CA PRO A 400 -9.22 -12.73 21.68
C PRO A 400 -10.40 -12.85 22.66
N GLU A 401 -10.17 -13.55 23.77
CA GLU A 401 -11.14 -13.65 24.87
C GLU A 401 -11.54 -12.24 25.36
N GLY A 402 -12.84 -11.97 25.47
CA GLY A 402 -13.36 -10.66 25.91
C GLY A 402 -13.50 -9.60 24.81
N TYR A 403 -13.37 -9.97 23.53
CA TYR A 403 -13.68 -9.10 22.40
C TYR A 403 -15.21 -8.88 22.24
N PRO A 404 -15.71 -7.66 21.93
CA PRO A 404 -14.97 -6.41 21.68
C PRO A 404 -14.51 -5.73 22.97
N PHE A 405 -13.35 -5.07 22.89
CA PHE A 405 -12.85 -4.23 23.97
C PHE A 405 -13.80 -3.04 24.24
N PRO A 406 -13.96 -2.58 25.49
CA PRO A 406 -14.92 -1.52 25.82
C PRO A 406 -14.67 -0.22 25.03
N PHE A 407 -15.75 0.39 24.55
CA PHE A 407 -15.73 1.71 23.90
C PHE A 407 -15.19 2.77 24.86
N VAL A 408 -14.28 3.62 24.38
CA VAL A 408 -13.87 4.80 25.17
C VAL A 408 -14.02 6.11 24.41
N THR A 409 -14.00 6.14 23.07
CA THR A 409 -14.09 7.42 22.34
C THR A 409 -14.81 7.35 20.97
N PRO A 410 -15.33 8.49 20.47
CA PRO A 410 -15.77 8.64 19.09
C PRO A 410 -14.62 8.39 18.10
N VAL A 411 -14.93 7.91 16.89
CA VAL A 411 -13.94 7.76 15.81
C VAL A 411 -13.19 9.05 15.55
N LYS A 412 -11.89 8.88 15.29
CA LYS A 412 -10.98 9.99 15.02
C LYS A 412 -10.36 9.92 13.62
N GLY A 413 -10.29 8.74 12.99
CA GLY A 413 -9.70 8.58 11.66
C GLY A 413 -10.32 7.46 10.82
N HIS A 414 -9.76 7.26 9.63
CA HIS A 414 -10.20 6.26 8.67
C HIS A 414 -9.01 5.56 8.01
N TRP A 415 -9.19 4.27 7.73
CA TRP A 415 -8.37 3.50 6.81
C TRP A 415 -9.11 3.33 5.49
N TYR A 416 -8.35 3.37 4.39
CA TYR A 416 -8.82 3.23 3.03
C TYR A 416 -8.02 2.16 2.31
N SER A 417 -8.64 1.55 1.31
CA SER A 417 -8.00 0.61 0.41
C SER A 417 -8.35 0.95 -1.03
N HIS A 418 -7.36 1.08 -1.89
CA HIS A 418 -7.55 1.60 -3.25
C HIS A 418 -7.26 0.51 -4.29
N PRO A 419 -8.29 -0.15 -4.84
CA PRO A 419 -8.07 -1.24 -5.79
C PRO A 419 -7.63 -0.72 -7.15
N GLY A 420 -6.62 -1.35 -7.74
CA GLY A 420 -6.12 -1.01 -9.08
C GLY A 420 -7.20 -1.12 -10.16
N GLY A 421 -8.12 -2.09 -10.04
CA GLY A 421 -9.24 -2.27 -10.97
C GLY A 421 -10.23 -1.10 -11.02
N GLY A 422 -10.31 -0.31 -9.95
CA GLY A 422 -11.14 0.90 -9.87
C GLY A 422 -10.44 2.19 -10.29
N ARG A 423 -9.13 2.16 -10.54
CA ARG A 423 -8.35 3.36 -10.78
C ARG A 423 -8.65 3.97 -12.15
N CYS A 424 -8.86 5.29 -12.17
CA CYS A 424 -8.97 6.03 -13.42
C CYS A 424 -7.61 6.20 -14.08
N PRO A 425 -7.55 6.09 -15.42
CA PRO A 425 -6.38 6.52 -16.18
C PRO A 425 -6.01 7.97 -15.85
N LEU A 426 -4.71 8.28 -15.84
CA LEU A 426 -4.24 9.63 -15.53
C LEU A 426 -4.87 10.66 -16.50
N GLY A 427 -5.59 11.65 -15.94
CA GLY A 427 -6.27 12.70 -16.69
C GLY A 427 -7.73 12.38 -17.07
N ALA A 428 -8.19 11.14 -16.88
CA ALA A 428 -9.62 10.82 -16.96
C ALA A 428 -10.35 11.37 -15.72
N ALA A 429 -11.65 11.68 -15.86
CA ALA A 429 -12.44 12.06 -14.69
C ALA A 429 -12.94 10.82 -13.95
N VAL A 430 -13.09 10.93 -12.63
CA VAL A 430 -13.72 9.88 -11.84
C VAL A 430 -15.17 9.65 -12.27
N GLY A 431 -15.54 8.37 -12.44
CA GLY A 431 -16.83 7.94 -12.98
C GLY A 431 -16.85 7.74 -14.49
N GLU A 432 -15.83 8.20 -15.22
CA GLU A 432 -15.70 7.99 -16.67
C GLU A 432 -15.18 6.58 -16.97
N GLY A 433 -15.80 5.87 -17.92
CA GLY A 433 -15.36 4.51 -18.29
C GLY A 433 -15.48 3.48 -17.16
N GLY A 434 -16.25 3.75 -16.11
CA GLY A 434 -16.45 2.86 -14.98
C GLY A 434 -15.38 2.92 -13.88
N CYS A 435 -14.36 3.78 -14.03
CA CYS A 435 -13.39 4.00 -12.96
C CYS A 435 -14.01 4.80 -11.80
N THR A 436 -13.50 4.62 -10.58
CA THR A 436 -14.15 5.09 -9.35
C THR A 436 -13.25 5.94 -8.47
N TRP A 437 -11.95 6.00 -8.75
CA TRP A 437 -11.04 6.85 -8.00
C TRP A 437 -9.81 7.24 -8.81
N GLN A 438 -9.21 8.37 -8.45
CA GLN A 438 -7.91 8.78 -9.00
C GLN A 438 -7.08 9.54 -7.97
N ARG A 439 -5.77 9.44 -8.11
CA ARG A 439 -4.81 10.21 -7.32
C ARG A 439 -4.51 11.53 -8.04
N ALA A 440 -4.37 12.62 -7.28
CA ALA A 440 -3.79 13.85 -7.81
C ALA A 440 -2.35 13.60 -8.27
N ALA A 441 -1.95 14.27 -9.36
CA ALA A 441 -0.59 14.14 -9.90
C ALA A 441 0.50 14.50 -8.88
N LEU A 442 0.25 15.51 -8.05
CA LEU A 442 1.17 16.01 -7.05
C LEU A 442 0.98 15.30 -5.69
N SER A 443 2.07 14.81 -5.13
CA SER A 443 2.16 14.27 -3.77
C SER A 443 3.42 14.74 -3.07
N HIS A 444 3.42 14.69 -1.74
CA HIS A 444 4.51 15.21 -0.92
C HIS A 444 4.96 14.16 0.07
N SER A 445 6.26 13.97 0.22
CA SER A 445 6.81 13.07 1.23
C SER A 445 7.52 13.84 2.33
N VAL A 446 7.40 13.29 3.52
CA VAL A 446 8.24 13.59 4.67
C VAL A 446 8.96 12.31 5.07
N TYR A 447 10.17 12.42 5.58
CA TYR A 447 10.95 11.26 5.96
C TYR A 447 10.90 11.05 7.48
N ILE A 448 10.96 9.79 7.90
CA ILE A 448 10.81 9.44 9.31
C ILE A 448 11.82 10.15 10.24
N PRO A 449 13.10 10.38 9.87
CA PRO A 449 14.04 11.10 10.70
C PRO A 449 13.63 12.55 10.93
N ASP A 450 13.05 13.19 9.92
CA ASP A 450 12.53 14.55 10.03
C ASP A 450 11.34 14.57 11.00
N LEU A 451 10.46 13.56 10.92
CA LEU A 451 9.35 13.42 11.86
C LEU A 451 9.85 13.15 13.29
N PHE A 452 10.88 12.31 13.47
CA PHE A 452 11.52 12.11 14.78
C PHE A 452 12.15 13.38 15.32
N ALA A 453 12.85 14.14 14.47
CA ALA A 453 13.39 15.44 14.85
C ALA A 453 12.29 16.44 15.22
N ALA A 454 11.11 16.32 14.62
CA ALA A 454 9.91 17.10 14.95
C ALA A 454 9.16 16.59 16.19
N GLY A 455 9.58 15.45 16.79
CA GLY A 455 8.99 14.93 18.04
C GLY A 455 7.96 13.82 17.85
N LEU A 456 7.96 13.12 16.71
CA LEU A 456 7.12 11.94 16.49
C LEU A 456 7.27 10.92 17.62
N ASN A 457 6.17 10.58 18.28
CA ASN A 457 6.12 9.65 19.38
C ASN A 457 5.74 8.24 18.89
N THR A 458 6.71 7.32 18.94
CA THR A 458 6.53 5.91 18.54
C THR A 458 6.19 4.98 19.69
N THR A 459 5.81 5.52 20.85
CA THR A 459 5.44 4.69 22.02
C THR A 459 4.19 3.87 21.73
N PHE A 460 4.28 2.56 21.89
CA PHE A 460 3.13 1.65 21.88
C PHE A 460 3.29 0.60 22.99
N ARG A 461 2.17 0.02 23.40
CA ARG A 461 2.14 -1.08 24.37
C ARG A 461 1.95 -2.39 23.61
N GLN A 462 2.77 -3.38 23.92
CA GLN A 462 2.61 -4.74 23.40
C GLN A 462 2.54 -5.74 24.56
N ALA A 463 1.48 -6.52 24.62
CA ALA A 463 1.27 -7.57 25.62
C ALA A 463 0.86 -8.87 24.92
N GLY A 464 1.79 -9.81 24.78
CA GLY A 464 1.56 -11.02 23.99
C GLY A 464 1.27 -10.69 22.53
N ARG A 465 0.04 -10.99 22.08
CA ARG A 465 -0.46 -10.70 20.72
C ARG A 465 -1.19 -9.36 20.61
N GLU A 466 -1.36 -8.65 21.71
CA GLU A 466 -2.07 -7.38 21.73
C GLU A 466 -1.13 -6.21 21.51
N PHE A 467 -1.56 -5.26 20.68
CA PHE A 467 -0.89 -4.00 20.39
C PHE A 467 -1.85 -2.87 20.70
N ALA A 468 -1.36 -1.87 21.42
CA ALA A 468 -2.14 -0.70 21.77
C ALA A 468 -1.34 0.59 21.58
N VAL A 469 -1.97 1.59 20.97
CA VAL A 469 -1.48 2.97 20.89
C VAL A 469 -2.46 3.85 21.64
N ASP A 470 -1.95 4.52 22.68
CA ASP A 470 -2.77 5.40 23.50
C ASP A 470 -3.27 6.59 22.69
N GLU A 471 -4.50 7.05 22.97
CA GLU A 471 -5.10 8.18 22.25
C GLU A 471 -4.21 9.43 22.33
N SER A 472 -3.62 9.71 23.49
CA SER A 472 -2.70 10.85 23.67
C SER A 472 -1.48 10.80 22.75
N VAL A 473 -0.92 9.60 22.49
CA VAL A 473 0.21 9.42 21.56
C VAL A 473 -0.25 9.64 20.13
N ALA A 474 -1.39 9.06 19.76
CA ALA A 474 -1.96 9.21 18.42
C ALA A 474 -2.31 10.67 18.11
N LEU A 475 -2.93 11.41 19.06
CA LEU A 475 -3.26 12.82 18.90
C LEU A 475 -2.01 13.71 18.89
N HIS A 476 -1.03 13.44 19.75
CA HIS A 476 0.27 14.13 19.72
C HIS A 476 0.95 14.03 18.34
N ASN A 477 0.88 12.87 17.68
CA ASN A 477 1.48 12.69 16.35
C ASN A 477 0.69 13.36 15.21
N VAL A 478 -0.58 13.70 15.44
CA VAL A 478 -1.45 14.36 14.47
C VAL A 478 -1.27 15.88 14.51
N GLU A 479 -1.06 16.43 15.70
CA GLU A 479 -0.71 17.83 15.94
C GLU A 479 0.68 18.18 15.41
#